data_AF-A0A950E9D8-F1
#
_entry.id   AF-A0A950E9D8-F1
#
_cell.length_a   1.000
_cell.length_b   1.000
_cell.length_c   1.000
_cell.angle_alpha   90.00
_cell.angle_beta   90.00
_cell.angle_gamma   90.00
#
_symmetry.space_group_name_H-M   'P 1'
#
loop_
_entity.id
_entity.type
_entity.pdbx_description
1 polymer ?
#
loop_
_entity_poly.entity_id
_entity_poly.type
_entity_poly.pdbx_seq_one_letter_code
_entity_poly.pdbx_strand_id
1 'polypeptide(L)'
;MKISELRALIDNTSSDDLKRIIVEIYRALPKKTRENLAIDQLVKNRTATRATTKAKAGAQSVDIDALEWELEEFLSDAYAQNYFSPNRFVPKSQRPKWRFKVKRFFKEINAAVAEPGAVERASELLEKLYQMLCYACDFVIFSAYDPFQAVGIKQTEFLDAVLGLKAQHLELGEFIDHSLRLIRESRLNRYTLGFNLVQVLVDQLRTPESLEMAIERAAQLISDPDPVPDAKREYSSEAAPQTSEGYPAV
;
A
#
# COMPACT_ATOMS: atom_id res chain seq x y z
N MET A 1 13.00 2.64 -28.89
CA MET A 1 14.13 3.36 -28.27
C MET A 1 13.92 3.38 -26.78
N LYS A 2 14.90 2.92 -25.99
CA LYS A 2 14.85 2.94 -24.52
C LYS A 2 15.13 4.36 -24.01
N ILE A 3 14.69 4.68 -22.79
CA ILE A 3 14.94 6.00 -22.17
C ILE A 3 16.44 6.29 -22.04
N SER A 4 17.26 5.26 -21.82
CA SER A 4 18.73 5.36 -21.78
C SER A 4 19.33 5.81 -23.11
N GLU A 5 18.84 5.28 -24.23
CA GLU A 5 19.26 5.65 -25.58
C GLU A 5 18.85 7.08 -25.92
N LEU A 6 17.65 7.50 -25.52
CA LEU A 6 17.17 8.86 -25.69
C LEU A 6 18.02 9.87 -24.92
N ARG A 7 18.40 9.56 -23.68
CA ARG A 7 19.29 10.42 -22.87
C ARG A 7 20.65 10.59 -23.52
N ALA A 8 21.25 9.51 -24.00
CA ALA A 8 22.53 9.56 -24.72
C ALA A 8 22.45 10.40 -26.01
N LEU A 9 21.32 10.39 -26.72
CA LEU A 9 21.11 11.25 -27.88
C LEU A 9 20.94 12.72 -27.50
N ILE A 10 20.19 13.01 -26.42
CA ILE A 10 20.00 14.37 -25.91
C ILE A 10 21.34 14.98 -25.46
N ASP A 11 22.19 14.20 -24.79
CA ASP A 11 23.50 14.65 -24.32
C ASP A 11 24.46 15.00 -25.46
N ASN A 12 24.26 14.40 -26.64
CA ASN A 12 25.06 14.65 -27.85
C ASN A 12 24.43 15.68 -28.80
N THR A 13 23.26 16.23 -28.48
CA THR A 13 22.53 17.17 -29.35
C THR A 13 22.75 18.61 -28.89
N SER A 14 22.92 19.54 -29.85
CA SER A 14 23.11 20.95 -29.54
C SER A 14 21.87 21.56 -28.87
N SER A 15 22.07 22.58 -28.03
CA SER A 15 20.96 23.27 -27.35
C SER A 15 19.96 23.90 -28.31
N ASP A 16 20.40 24.32 -29.51
CA ASP A 16 19.51 24.90 -30.52
C ASP A 16 18.65 23.83 -31.20
N ASP A 17 19.23 22.67 -31.51
CA ASP A 17 18.50 21.55 -32.09
C ASP A 17 17.50 20.96 -31.10
N LEU A 18 17.85 20.88 -29.81
CA LEU A 18 16.91 20.46 -28.75
C LEU A 18 15.68 21.37 -28.66
N LYS A 19 15.84 22.68 -28.82
CA LYS A 19 14.70 23.61 -28.85
C LYS A 19 13.78 23.33 -30.04
N ARG A 20 14.35 23.08 -31.22
CA ARG A 20 13.58 22.75 -32.44
C ARG A 20 12.83 21.44 -32.28
N ILE A 21 13.49 20.40 -31.77
CA ILE A 21 12.90 19.09 -31.50
C ILE A 21 11.73 19.20 -30.53
N ILE A 22 11.88 19.94 -29.42
CA ILE A 22 10.80 20.14 -28.44
C ILE A 22 9.58 20.83 -29.08
N VAL A 23 9.81 21.82 -29.95
CA VAL A 23 8.72 22.53 -30.65
C VAL A 23 7.99 21.61 -31.62
N GLU A 24 8.71 20.75 -32.35
CA GLU A 24 8.11 19.76 -33.26
C GLU A 24 7.31 18.70 -32.52
N ILE A 25 7.86 18.17 -31.41
CA ILE A 25 7.16 17.23 -30.53
C ILE A 25 5.88 17.87 -30.00
N TYR A 26 5.96 19.10 -29.50
CA TYR A 26 4.81 19.81 -28.96
C TYR A 26 3.71 20.02 -30.02
N ARG A 27 4.09 20.34 -31.27
CA ARG A 27 3.17 20.49 -32.40
C ARG A 27 2.52 19.16 -32.81
N ALA A 28 3.25 18.06 -32.74
CA ALA A 28 2.76 16.73 -33.10
C ALA A 28 1.76 16.14 -32.08
N LEU A 29 1.74 16.65 -30.83
CA LEU A 29 0.86 16.13 -29.79
C LEU A 29 -0.61 16.60 -29.95
N PRO A 30 -1.59 15.67 -29.92
CA PRO A 30 -3.01 16.02 -29.87
C PRO A 30 -3.35 16.88 -28.65
N LYS A 31 -4.29 17.82 -28.81
CA LYS A 31 -4.69 18.75 -27.75
C LYS A 31 -5.12 18.03 -26.46
N LYS A 32 -5.91 16.97 -26.59
CA LYS A 32 -6.35 16.11 -25.48
C LYS A 32 -5.18 15.52 -24.68
N THR A 33 -4.10 15.12 -25.36
CA THR A 33 -2.90 14.57 -24.73
C THR A 33 -2.09 15.64 -23.99
N ARG A 34 -2.03 16.85 -24.54
CA ARG A 34 -1.36 18.00 -23.90
C ARG A 34 -2.03 18.40 -22.59
N GLU A 35 -3.36 18.38 -22.58
CA GLU A 35 -4.17 18.68 -21.41
C GLU A 35 -4.08 17.57 -20.35
N ASN A 36 -4.24 16.30 -20.75
CA ASN A 36 -4.18 15.14 -19.83
C ASN A 36 -2.81 14.99 -19.15
N LEU A 37 -1.70 15.25 -19.86
CA LEU A 37 -0.35 15.12 -19.34
C LEU A 37 0.22 16.45 -18.80
N ALA A 38 -0.60 17.49 -18.71
CA ALA A 38 -0.22 18.83 -18.25
C ALA A 38 1.07 19.39 -18.90
N ILE A 39 1.29 19.10 -20.19
CA ILE A 39 2.52 19.45 -20.92
C ILE A 39 2.75 20.97 -20.94
N ASP A 40 1.67 21.75 -21.03
CA ASP A 40 1.72 23.21 -21.01
C ASP A 40 2.28 23.76 -19.68
N GLN A 41 2.04 23.07 -18.57
CA GLN A 41 2.59 23.45 -17.28
C GLN A 41 4.08 23.11 -17.16
N LEU A 42 4.53 22.01 -17.79
CA LEU A 42 5.95 21.63 -17.84
C LEU A 42 6.79 22.63 -18.66
N VAL A 43 6.24 23.15 -19.76
CA VAL A 43 6.94 24.15 -20.60
C VAL A 43 6.97 25.53 -19.93
N LYS A 44 5.89 25.93 -19.25
CA LYS A 44 5.76 27.25 -18.61
C LYS A 44 6.54 27.35 -17.30
N ASN A 45 6.57 26.30 -16.49
CA ASN A 45 7.26 26.33 -15.21
C ASN A 45 8.65 25.71 -15.31
N ARG A 46 9.66 26.52 -15.70
CA ARG A 46 11.07 26.12 -15.77
C ARG A 46 11.67 25.63 -14.43
N THR A 47 10.95 25.78 -13.32
CA THR A 47 11.36 25.42 -11.97
C THR A 47 10.36 24.54 -11.20
N ALA A 48 9.19 24.20 -11.76
CA ALA A 48 8.23 23.35 -11.04
C ALA A 48 8.67 21.88 -10.92
N THR A 49 9.57 21.42 -11.78
CA THR A 49 10.26 20.13 -11.61
C THR A 49 11.37 20.16 -10.57
N ARG A 50 11.71 21.34 -10.01
CA ARG A 50 12.72 21.49 -8.93
C ARG A 50 12.18 22.15 -7.66
N ALA A 51 10.89 22.50 -7.61
CA ALA A 51 10.26 23.21 -6.49
C ALA A 51 9.28 22.36 -5.66
N THR A 52 9.07 21.07 -5.99
CA THR A 52 8.48 20.09 -5.06
C THR A 52 9.52 19.31 -4.25
N THR A 53 10.80 19.53 -4.53
CA THR A 53 11.94 19.09 -3.71
C THR A 53 12.66 20.31 -3.15
N LYS A 54 12.05 20.97 -2.15
CA LYS A 54 12.86 21.41 -1.02
C LYS A 54 13.35 20.15 -0.34
N ALA A 55 14.47 19.66 -0.87
CA ALA A 55 15.36 18.74 -0.18
C ALA A 55 15.61 19.31 1.21
N LYS A 56 15.01 18.67 2.21
CA LYS A 56 15.73 18.49 3.46
C LYS A 56 16.92 17.61 3.08
N ALA A 57 18.10 18.08 3.46
CA ALA A 57 19.37 17.45 3.17
C ALA A 57 19.35 15.95 3.55
N GLY A 58 20.00 15.15 2.69
CA GLY A 58 20.09 13.70 2.80
C GLY A 58 19.02 13.01 1.97
N ALA A 59 19.40 12.42 0.83
CA ALA A 59 18.82 11.14 0.50
C ALA A 59 19.24 10.22 1.65
N GLN A 60 18.44 10.15 2.71
CA GLN A 60 18.47 9.02 3.60
C GLN A 60 18.18 7.83 2.70
N SER A 61 19.19 6.99 2.45
CA SER A 61 18.93 5.59 2.16
C SER A 61 17.88 5.15 3.18
N VAL A 62 16.71 4.72 2.69
CA VAL A 62 15.65 4.29 3.59
C VAL A 62 16.10 2.92 4.06
N ASP A 63 16.68 2.90 5.26
CA ASP A 63 17.13 1.67 5.91
C ASP A 63 15.92 0.77 6.13
N ILE A 64 15.79 -0.24 5.26
CA ILE A 64 14.64 -1.14 5.25
C ILE A 64 14.60 -2.02 6.50
N ASP A 65 15.76 -2.33 7.09
CA ASP A 65 15.86 -3.13 8.31
C ASP A 65 15.35 -2.32 9.51
N ALA A 66 15.74 -1.05 9.60
CA ALA A 66 15.21 -0.15 10.63
C ALA A 66 13.68 0.08 10.46
N LEU A 67 13.23 0.21 9.21
CA LEU A 67 11.81 0.38 8.87
C LEU A 67 10.98 -0.85 9.24
N GLU A 68 11.51 -2.04 8.98
CA GLU A 68 10.90 -3.29 9.38
C GLU A 68 10.73 -3.37 10.89
N TRP A 69 11.81 -3.15 11.66
CA TRP A 69 11.74 -3.23 13.11
C TRP A 69 10.67 -2.28 13.68
N GLU A 70 10.64 -1.03 13.20
CA GLU A 70 9.65 -0.05 13.64
C GLU A 70 8.22 -0.44 13.22
N LEU A 71 8.07 -1.04 12.03
CA LEU A 71 6.77 -1.51 11.55
C LEU A 71 6.28 -2.69 12.39
N GLU A 72 7.14 -3.66 12.72
CA GLU A 72 6.76 -4.83 13.51
C GLU A 72 6.35 -4.45 14.94
N GLU A 73 7.07 -3.53 15.58
CA GLU A 73 6.65 -2.96 16.87
C GLU A 73 5.28 -2.27 16.74
N PHE A 74 5.09 -1.46 15.70
CA PHE A 74 3.82 -0.80 15.44
C PHE A 74 2.66 -1.77 15.23
N LEU A 75 2.87 -2.85 14.45
CA LEU A 75 1.86 -3.87 14.20
C LEU A 75 1.51 -4.63 15.48
N SER A 76 2.52 -5.01 16.27
CA SER A 76 2.33 -5.67 17.57
C SER A 76 1.45 -4.83 18.50
N ASP A 77 1.76 -3.53 18.63
CA ASP A 77 0.95 -2.60 19.42
C ASP A 77 -0.47 -2.40 18.87
N ALA A 78 -0.61 -2.37 17.54
CA ALA A 78 -1.90 -2.22 16.89
C ALA A 78 -2.81 -3.42 17.16
N TYR A 79 -2.30 -4.64 16.95
CA TYR A 79 -3.06 -5.86 17.22
C TYR A 79 -3.34 -6.08 18.72
N ALA A 80 -2.48 -5.59 19.60
CA ALA A 80 -2.73 -5.54 21.05
C ALA A 80 -3.73 -4.44 21.48
N GLN A 81 -4.33 -3.71 20.54
CA GLN A 81 -5.27 -2.60 20.77
C GLN A 81 -4.67 -1.43 21.56
N ASN A 82 -3.34 -1.29 21.63
CA ASN A 82 -2.67 -0.24 22.38
C ASN A 82 -2.92 1.16 21.80
N TYR A 83 -3.36 1.26 20.54
CA TYR A 83 -3.75 2.53 19.93
C TYR A 83 -5.20 2.94 20.22
N PHE A 84 -6.04 2.02 20.71
CA PHE A 84 -7.44 2.29 21.06
C PHE A 84 -7.62 2.41 22.58
N SER A 85 -7.21 1.38 23.33
CA SER A 85 -7.50 1.23 24.75
C SER A 85 -6.45 1.91 25.66
N PRO A 86 -6.80 2.31 26.90
CA PRO A 86 -5.84 2.77 27.89
C PRO A 86 -4.78 1.72 28.22
N ASN A 87 -3.50 2.07 28.03
CA ASN A 87 -2.35 1.21 28.31
C ASN A 87 -1.10 2.05 28.66
N ARG A 88 -0.01 1.37 29.05
CA ARG A 88 1.29 1.99 29.42
C ARG A 88 2.32 1.99 28.28
N PHE A 89 2.06 1.31 27.18
CA PHE A 89 2.99 1.13 26.05
C PHE A 89 2.91 2.31 25.08
N VAL A 90 1.70 2.66 24.64
CA VAL A 90 1.42 3.80 23.74
C VAL A 90 0.80 4.96 24.53
N PRO A 91 1.52 6.08 24.72
CA PRO A 91 1.00 7.26 25.40
C PRO A 91 -0.26 7.81 24.72
N LYS A 92 -1.20 8.33 25.51
CA LYS A 92 -2.49 8.88 25.01
C LYS A 92 -2.32 9.91 23.89
N SER A 93 -1.25 10.72 23.93
CA SER A 93 -0.92 11.73 22.91
C SER A 93 -0.41 11.15 21.58
N GLN A 94 0.10 9.91 21.60
CA GLN A 94 0.60 9.20 20.42
C GLN A 94 -0.47 8.34 19.76
N ARG A 95 -1.46 7.87 20.52
CA ARG A 95 -2.57 7.05 20.01
C ARG A 95 -3.21 7.62 18.73
N PRO A 96 -3.69 8.88 18.67
CA PRO A 96 -4.33 9.40 17.44
C PRO A 96 -3.36 9.65 16.28
N LYS A 97 -2.05 9.48 16.48
CA LYS A 97 -1.02 9.69 15.45
C LYS A 97 -0.71 8.42 14.65
N TRP A 98 -1.34 7.29 14.96
CA TRP A 98 -1.19 6.02 14.23
C TRP A 98 -1.35 6.23 12.71
N ARG A 99 -2.34 7.03 12.28
CA ARG A 99 -2.60 7.33 10.85
C ARG A 99 -1.42 8.00 10.15
N PHE A 100 -0.67 8.85 10.87
CA PHE A 100 0.53 9.49 10.34
C PHE A 100 1.69 8.50 10.26
N LYS A 101 1.80 7.57 11.22
CA LYS A 101 2.77 6.47 11.15
C LYS A 101 2.51 5.59 9.93
N VAL A 102 1.27 5.13 9.75
CA VAL A 102 0.87 4.30 8.59
C VAL A 102 1.17 5.02 7.28
N LYS A 103 0.77 6.29 7.15
CA LYS A 103 1.06 7.08 5.94
C LYS A 103 2.56 7.25 5.68
N ARG A 104 3.36 7.40 6.75
CA ARG A 104 4.82 7.47 6.66
C ARG A 104 5.39 6.13 6.19
N PHE A 105 5.02 5.02 6.82
CA PHE A 105 5.45 3.66 6.43
C PHE A 105 5.10 3.38 4.96
N PHE A 106 3.87 3.64 4.54
CA PHE A 106 3.46 3.48 3.13
C PHE A 106 4.40 4.22 2.17
N LYS A 107 4.76 5.47 2.49
CA LYS A 107 5.64 6.28 1.65
C LYS A 107 7.09 5.79 1.68
N GLU A 108 7.61 5.46 2.85
CA GLU A 108 9.00 5.04 3.05
C GLU A 108 9.25 3.65 2.45
N ILE A 109 8.34 2.69 2.64
CA ILE A 109 8.42 1.36 2.04
C ILE A 109 8.44 1.45 0.51
N ASN A 110 7.54 2.23 -0.09
CA ASN A 110 7.51 2.45 -1.54
C ASN A 110 8.78 3.18 -2.06
N ALA A 111 9.46 3.95 -1.22
CA ALA A 111 10.71 4.61 -1.59
C ALA A 111 11.94 3.68 -1.46
N ALA A 112 11.91 2.74 -0.50
CA ALA A 112 12.99 1.79 -0.24
C ALA A 112 13.25 0.84 -1.43
N VAL A 113 12.26 0.64 -2.29
CA VAL A 113 12.35 -0.17 -3.53
C VAL A 113 13.43 0.35 -4.50
N ALA A 114 13.90 1.60 -4.34
CA ALA A 114 15.03 2.13 -5.10
C ALA A 114 16.36 1.42 -4.79
N GLU A 115 16.45 0.67 -3.68
CA GLU A 115 17.64 -0.09 -3.29
C GLU A 115 17.65 -1.49 -3.96
N PRO A 116 18.77 -1.93 -4.55
CA PRO A 116 18.86 -3.25 -5.16
C PRO A 116 18.55 -4.38 -4.16
N GLY A 117 17.62 -5.28 -4.52
CA GLY A 117 17.24 -6.42 -3.69
C GLY A 117 16.21 -6.14 -2.59
N ALA A 118 15.79 -4.88 -2.40
CA ALA A 118 14.83 -4.51 -1.37
C ALA A 118 13.35 -4.77 -1.75
N VAL A 119 13.07 -5.10 -3.02
CA VAL A 119 11.70 -5.20 -3.58
C VAL A 119 10.86 -6.25 -2.84
N GLU A 120 11.41 -7.45 -2.66
CA GLU A 120 10.72 -8.56 -2.01
C GLU A 120 10.35 -8.17 -0.58
N ARG A 121 11.34 -7.71 0.20
CA ARG A 121 11.14 -7.30 1.59
C ARG A 121 10.16 -6.13 1.72
N ALA A 122 10.29 -5.13 0.87
CA ALA A 122 9.36 -3.99 0.83
C ALA A 122 7.92 -4.45 0.55
N SER A 123 7.75 -5.41 -0.37
CA SER A 123 6.43 -5.97 -0.68
C SER A 123 5.78 -6.67 0.51
N GLU A 124 6.56 -7.39 1.32
CA GLU A 124 6.08 -8.07 2.54
C GLU A 124 5.67 -7.07 3.61
N LEU A 125 6.50 -6.05 3.87
CA LEU A 125 6.20 -5.00 4.85
C LEU A 125 4.94 -4.22 4.45
N LEU A 126 4.80 -3.90 3.16
CA LEU A 126 3.64 -3.18 2.66
C LEU A 126 2.37 -4.02 2.80
N GLU A 127 2.45 -5.32 2.52
CA GLU A 127 1.34 -6.26 2.68
C GLU A 127 0.92 -6.41 4.14
N LYS A 128 1.86 -6.60 5.08
CA LYS A 128 1.57 -6.65 6.53
C LYS A 128 0.80 -5.41 6.98
N LEU A 129 1.21 -4.23 6.49
CA LEU A 129 0.57 -2.95 6.81
C LEU A 129 -0.85 -2.85 6.20
N TYR A 130 -1.02 -3.29 4.96
CA TYR A 130 -2.33 -3.39 4.29
C TYR A 130 -3.29 -4.31 5.05
N GLN A 131 -2.84 -5.52 5.39
CA GLN A 131 -3.64 -6.52 6.10
C GLN A 131 -4.08 -6.01 7.48
N MET A 132 -3.22 -5.27 8.19
CA MET A 132 -3.58 -4.65 9.46
C MET A 132 -4.67 -3.59 9.30
N LEU A 133 -4.62 -2.76 8.24
CA LEU A 133 -5.69 -1.81 7.95
C LEU A 133 -7.00 -2.51 7.57
N CYS A 134 -6.93 -3.59 6.79
CA CYS A 134 -8.09 -4.44 6.52
C CYS A 134 -8.66 -4.99 7.83
N TYR A 135 -7.83 -5.56 8.70
CA TYR A 135 -8.26 -6.03 10.01
C TYR A 135 -8.96 -4.92 10.82
N ALA A 136 -8.43 -3.70 10.80
CA ALA A 136 -9.02 -2.55 11.47
C ALA A 136 -10.38 -2.10 10.90
N CYS A 137 -10.79 -2.58 9.72
CA CYS A 137 -12.12 -2.29 9.16
C CYS A 137 -13.23 -3.06 9.89
N ASP A 138 -12.94 -4.28 10.37
CA ASP A 138 -13.91 -5.12 11.09
C ASP A 138 -13.69 -5.07 12.62
N PHE A 139 -12.47 -4.79 13.07
CA PHE A 139 -12.10 -4.79 14.47
C PHE A 139 -11.66 -3.42 14.95
N VAL A 140 -12.11 -3.04 16.14
CA VAL A 140 -11.79 -1.74 16.75
C VAL A 140 -10.39 -1.79 17.38
N ILE A 141 -9.36 -1.58 16.56
CA ILE A 141 -7.96 -1.44 17.02
C ILE A 141 -7.46 0.01 17.00
N PHE A 142 -8.20 0.90 16.34
CA PHE A 142 -7.98 2.33 16.32
C PHE A 142 -9.27 3.07 16.67
N SER A 143 -9.15 4.34 17.06
CA SER A 143 -10.31 5.20 17.34
C SER A 143 -11.07 5.69 16.09
N ALA A 144 -10.55 5.42 14.89
CA ALA A 144 -11.15 5.90 13.65
C ALA A 144 -12.25 4.96 13.17
N TYR A 145 -13.28 5.55 12.58
CA TYR A 145 -14.42 4.82 12.03
C TYR A 145 -14.10 4.10 10.70
N ASP A 146 -13.22 4.68 9.87
CA ASP A 146 -12.72 4.06 8.64
C ASP A 146 -11.19 4.21 8.60
N PRO A 147 -10.42 3.11 8.74
CA PRO A 147 -8.96 3.18 8.84
C PRO A 147 -8.30 3.79 7.61
N PHE A 148 -8.72 3.38 6.41
CA PHE A 148 -8.16 3.86 5.15
C PHE A 148 -8.43 5.35 4.92
N GLN A 149 -9.65 5.83 5.19
CA GLN A 149 -9.97 7.27 5.18
C GLN A 149 -9.15 8.05 6.20
N ALA A 150 -8.98 7.52 7.41
CA ALA A 150 -8.22 8.20 8.45
C ALA A 150 -6.73 8.38 8.08
N VAL A 151 -6.16 7.39 7.39
CA VAL A 151 -4.81 7.46 6.81
C VAL A 151 -4.77 8.39 5.59
N GLY A 152 -5.86 8.46 4.83
CA GLY A 152 -5.98 9.24 3.62
C GLY A 152 -5.36 8.55 2.40
N ILE A 153 -5.43 7.22 2.36
CA ILE A 153 -5.02 6.36 1.24
C ILE A 153 -6.18 5.42 0.96
N LYS A 154 -6.62 5.29 -0.29
CA LYS A 154 -7.75 4.40 -0.62
C LYS A 154 -7.33 2.95 -0.46
N GLN A 155 -8.25 2.07 -0.08
CA GLN A 155 -7.96 0.64 0.02
C GLN A 155 -7.45 0.05 -1.31
N THR A 156 -8.06 0.45 -2.42
CA THR A 156 -7.62 0.03 -3.76
C THR A 156 -6.24 0.56 -4.14
N GLU A 157 -5.92 1.81 -3.78
CA GLU A 157 -4.59 2.41 -4.00
C GLU A 157 -3.52 1.70 -3.19
N PHE A 158 -3.85 1.31 -1.95
CA PHE A 158 -2.94 0.56 -1.10
C PHE A 158 -2.70 -0.84 -1.67
N LEU A 159 -3.78 -1.55 -2.04
CA LEU A 159 -3.67 -2.87 -2.65
C LEU A 159 -2.88 -2.83 -3.96
N ASP A 160 -3.11 -1.83 -4.80
CA ASP A 160 -2.37 -1.65 -6.07
C ASP A 160 -0.87 -1.54 -5.83
N ALA A 161 -0.45 -0.78 -4.81
CA ALA A 161 0.95 -0.70 -4.44
C ALA A 161 1.51 -2.05 -3.95
N VAL A 162 0.77 -2.81 -3.14
CA VAL A 162 1.18 -4.16 -2.70
C VAL A 162 1.36 -5.08 -3.90
N LEU A 163 0.35 -5.19 -4.76
CA LEU A 163 0.38 -6.08 -5.92
C LEU A 163 1.46 -5.65 -6.92
N GLY A 164 1.64 -4.35 -7.14
CA GLY A 164 2.67 -3.80 -8.02
C GLY A 164 4.10 -4.11 -7.56
N LEU A 165 4.35 -4.23 -6.25
CA LEU A 165 5.65 -4.70 -5.73
C LEU A 165 5.78 -6.22 -5.85
N LYS A 166 4.73 -6.99 -5.53
CA LYS A 166 4.74 -8.45 -5.63
C LYS A 166 4.98 -8.93 -7.07
N ALA A 167 4.36 -8.29 -8.05
CA ALA A 167 4.52 -8.62 -9.46
C ALA A 167 5.95 -8.43 -10.01
N GLN A 168 6.83 -7.72 -9.29
CA GLN A 168 8.21 -7.51 -9.71
C GLN A 168 9.14 -8.69 -9.38
N HIS A 169 8.74 -9.57 -8.47
CA HIS A 169 9.58 -10.67 -8.01
C HIS A 169 8.90 -12.04 -7.99
N LEU A 170 7.56 -12.08 -7.96
CA LEU A 170 6.81 -13.32 -8.07
C LEU A 170 6.62 -13.75 -9.53
N GLU A 171 6.66 -15.05 -9.76
CA GLU A 171 6.23 -15.67 -11.02
C GLU A 171 4.71 -15.49 -11.21
N LEU A 172 4.25 -15.39 -12.46
CA LEU A 172 2.87 -15.00 -12.78
C LEU A 172 1.81 -15.85 -12.06
N GLY A 173 1.97 -17.18 -12.05
CA GLY A 173 1.02 -18.08 -11.39
C GLY A 173 0.97 -17.86 -9.88
N GLU A 174 2.13 -17.70 -9.23
CA GLU A 174 2.24 -17.43 -7.80
C GLU A 174 1.66 -16.05 -7.45
N PHE A 175 1.96 -15.04 -8.28
CA PHE A 175 1.39 -13.71 -8.15
C PHE A 175 -0.14 -13.72 -8.19
N ILE A 176 -0.73 -14.45 -9.14
CA ILE A 176 -2.19 -14.60 -9.26
C ILE A 176 -2.77 -15.29 -8.03
N ASP A 177 -2.22 -16.45 -7.63
CA ASP A 177 -2.70 -17.21 -6.47
C ASP A 177 -2.61 -16.38 -5.18
N HIS A 178 -1.50 -15.66 -4.99
CA HIS A 178 -1.30 -14.76 -3.86
C HIS A 178 -2.31 -13.61 -3.87
N SER A 179 -2.46 -12.94 -5.01
CA SER A 179 -3.37 -11.79 -5.15
C SER A 179 -4.82 -12.18 -4.87
N LEU A 180 -5.28 -13.32 -5.39
CA LEU A 180 -6.63 -13.81 -5.18
C LEU A 180 -6.90 -14.13 -3.71
N ARG A 181 -5.95 -14.78 -3.02
CA ARG A 181 -6.04 -15.05 -1.58
C ARG A 181 -6.09 -13.75 -0.78
N LEU A 182 -5.18 -12.81 -1.07
CA LEU A 182 -5.14 -11.51 -0.40
C LEU A 182 -6.45 -10.73 -0.58
N ILE A 183 -7.02 -10.72 -1.78
CA ILE A 183 -8.31 -10.06 -2.08
C ILE A 183 -9.45 -10.73 -1.31
N ARG A 184 -9.51 -12.06 -1.31
CA ARG A 184 -10.55 -12.84 -0.62
C ARG A 184 -10.53 -12.61 0.89
N GLU A 185 -9.34 -12.45 1.48
CA GLU A 185 -9.15 -12.27 2.92
C GLU A 185 -9.23 -10.79 3.34
N SER A 186 -9.19 -9.86 2.39
CA SER A 186 -9.29 -8.43 2.64
C SER A 186 -10.68 -8.05 3.14
N ARG A 187 -10.76 -7.57 4.39
CA ARG A 187 -11.96 -6.87 4.88
C ARG A 187 -12.07 -5.50 4.23
N LEU A 188 -13.28 -5.13 3.88
CA LEU A 188 -13.55 -3.94 3.08
C LEU A 188 -13.74 -2.72 3.98
N ASN A 189 -13.15 -1.60 3.60
CA ASN A 189 -13.53 -0.31 4.19
C ASN A 189 -14.93 0.09 3.71
N ARG A 190 -15.50 1.15 4.29
CA ARG A 190 -16.91 1.52 4.04
C ARG A 190 -17.18 1.96 2.59
N TYR A 191 -16.13 2.26 1.82
CA TYR A 191 -16.21 2.84 0.49
C TYR A 191 -15.72 1.90 -0.61
N THR A 192 -15.36 0.66 -0.26
CA THR A 192 -14.79 -0.31 -1.19
C THR A 192 -15.67 -1.54 -1.25
N LEU A 193 -15.93 -2.03 -2.46
CA LEU A 193 -16.62 -3.29 -2.71
C LEU A 193 -15.61 -4.35 -3.16
N GLY A 194 -15.95 -5.63 -2.99
CA GLY A 194 -15.07 -6.73 -3.41
C GLY A 194 -14.67 -6.63 -4.89
N PHE A 195 -15.60 -6.20 -5.76
CA PHE A 195 -15.29 -5.98 -7.18
C PHE A 195 -14.21 -4.91 -7.40
N ASN A 196 -14.11 -3.90 -6.53
CA ASN A 196 -13.07 -2.88 -6.64
C ASN A 196 -11.68 -3.46 -6.38
N LEU A 197 -11.56 -4.40 -5.44
CA LEU A 197 -10.29 -5.09 -5.17
C LEU A 197 -9.93 -6.05 -6.31
N VAL A 198 -10.91 -6.78 -6.86
CA VAL A 198 -10.71 -7.63 -8.04
C VAL A 198 -10.27 -6.80 -9.25
N GLN A 199 -10.84 -5.61 -9.44
CA GLN A 199 -10.45 -4.71 -10.53
C GLN A 199 -8.98 -4.31 -10.43
N VAL A 200 -8.44 -4.09 -9.23
CA VAL A 200 -7.01 -3.79 -9.03
C VAL A 200 -6.12 -4.92 -9.56
N LEU A 201 -6.48 -6.19 -9.30
CA LEU A 201 -5.76 -7.32 -9.87
C LEU A 201 -5.90 -7.35 -11.40
N VAL A 202 -7.11 -7.18 -11.93
CA VAL A 202 -7.36 -7.18 -13.38
C VAL A 202 -6.53 -6.11 -14.10
N ASP A 203 -6.39 -4.92 -13.51
CA ASP A 203 -5.59 -3.82 -14.09
C ASP A 203 -4.09 -4.15 -14.18
N GLN A 204 -3.59 -5.08 -13.35
CA GLN A 204 -2.22 -5.59 -13.39
C GLN A 204 -2.03 -6.73 -14.42
N LEU A 205 -3.10 -7.46 -14.75
CA LEU A 205 -3.10 -8.58 -15.71
C LEU A 205 -3.32 -8.08 -17.14
N ARG A 206 -2.24 -7.73 -17.83
CA ARG A 206 -2.30 -7.01 -19.12
C ARG A 206 -2.43 -7.91 -20.35
N THR A 207 -2.32 -9.22 -20.21
CA THR A 207 -2.40 -10.15 -21.35
C THR A 207 -3.61 -11.08 -21.25
N PRO A 208 -4.20 -11.50 -22.37
CA PRO A 208 -5.30 -12.47 -22.37
C PRO A 208 -4.96 -13.74 -21.60
N GLU A 209 -3.73 -14.25 -21.74
CA GLU A 209 -3.26 -15.46 -21.07
C GLU A 209 -3.21 -15.29 -19.55
N SER A 210 -2.78 -14.12 -19.07
CA SER A 210 -2.75 -13.81 -17.63
C SER A 210 -4.16 -13.70 -17.04
N LEU A 211 -5.13 -13.21 -17.83
CA LEU A 211 -6.53 -13.12 -17.43
C LEU A 211 -7.21 -14.49 -17.42
N GLU A 212 -6.97 -15.31 -18.45
CA GLU A 212 -7.48 -16.68 -18.51
C GLU A 212 -6.96 -17.51 -17.33
N MET A 213 -5.67 -17.39 -17.01
CA MET A 213 -5.08 -18.04 -15.84
C MET A 213 -5.73 -17.56 -14.54
N ALA A 214 -5.96 -16.26 -14.37
CA ALA A 214 -6.62 -15.74 -13.18
C ALA A 214 -8.06 -16.23 -13.03
N ILE A 215 -8.81 -16.37 -14.14
CA ILE A 215 -10.16 -16.94 -14.14
C ILE A 215 -10.11 -18.40 -13.70
N GLU A 216 -9.18 -19.20 -14.25
CA GLU A 216 -9.02 -20.60 -13.88
C GLU A 216 -8.68 -20.77 -12.40
N ARG A 217 -7.68 -20.03 -11.90
CA ARG A 217 -7.28 -20.07 -10.48
C ARG A 217 -8.38 -19.58 -9.54
N ALA A 218 -9.13 -18.55 -9.93
CA ALA A 218 -10.27 -18.08 -9.15
C ALA A 218 -11.38 -19.14 -9.08
N ALA A 219 -11.66 -19.85 -10.18
CA ALA A 219 -12.63 -20.94 -10.18
C ALA A 219 -12.20 -22.10 -9.25
N GLN A 220 -10.91 -22.44 -9.25
CA GLN A 220 -10.35 -23.45 -8.35
C GLN A 220 -10.51 -23.06 -6.87
N LEU A 221 -10.20 -21.81 -6.52
CA LEU A 221 -10.38 -21.25 -5.16
C LEU A 221 -11.84 -21.26 -4.66
N ILE A 222 -12.81 -21.19 -5.56
CA ILE A 222 -14.23 -21.31 -5.22
C ILE A 222 -14.62 -22.78 -4.98
N SER A 223 -14.02 -23.70 -5.74
CA SER A 223 -14.32 -25.14 -5.67
C SER A 223 -13.68 -25.86 -4.48
N ASP A 224 -12.55 -25.36 -3.98
CA ASP A 224 -11.83 -25.91 -2.83
C ASP A 224 -11.69 -24.83 -1.74
N PRO A 225 -12.79 -24.53 -1.01
CA PRO A 225 -12.74 -23.54 0.06
C PRO A 225 -11.81 -24.06 1.17
N ASP A 226 -11.00 -23.16 1.74
CA ASP A 226 -10.15 -23.52 2.88
C ASP A 226 -10.98 -24.17 3.98
N PRO A 227 -10.43 -25.20 4.66
CA PRO A 227 -11.14 -25.87 5.74
C PRO A 227 -11.63 -24.84 6.75
N VAL A 228 -12.95 -24.85 7.01
CA VAL A 228 -13.58 -23.97 7.99
C VAL A 228 -12.82 -24.12 9.32
N PRO A 229 -12.25 -23.04 9.90
CA PRO A 229 -11.59 -23.14 11.18
C PRO A 229 -12.61 -23.66 12.21
N ASP A 230 -12.26 -24.77 12.86
CA ASP A 230 -13.11 -25.53 13.77
C ASP A 230 -13.85 -24.58 14.73
N ALA A 231 -15.19 -24.58 14.67
CA ALA A 231 -16.07 -23.70 15.44
C ALA A 231 -16.08 -24.03 16.96
N LYS A 232 -15.06 -24.73 17.44
CA LYS A 232 -14.81 -25.06 18.85
C LYS A 232 -13.59 -24.30 19.36
N ARG A 233 -13.61 -22.97 19.28
CA ARG A 233 -13.02 -22.19 20.37
C ARG A 233 -14.06 -22.15 21.48
N GLU A 234 -14.00 -23.15 22.36
CA GLU A 234 -14.55 -23.02 23.69
C GLU A 234 -14.05 -21.68 24.23
N TYR A 235 -14.99 -20.74 24.43
CA TYR A 235 -14.72 -19.62 25.32
C TYR A 235 -14.49 -20.25 26.70
N SER A 236 -13.25 -20.60 27.01
CA SER A 236 -12.85 -20.93 28.36
C SER A 236 -13.20 -19.74 29.24
N SER A 237 -14.26 -19.93 30.01
CA SER A 237 -14.66 -19.09 31.12
C SER A 237 -13.67 -19.25 32.27
N GLU A 238 -12.41 -18.87 32.07
CA GLU A 238 -11.39 -18.83 33.11
C GLU A 238 -10.62 -17.53 33.03
N ALA A 239 -11.27 -16.47 33.51
CA ALA A 239 -10.65 -15.37 34.26
C ALA A 239 -11.73 -14.34 34.64
N ALA A 240 -12.74 -14.77 35.41
CA ALA A 240 -13.46 -13.82 36.25
C ALA A 240 -12.65 -13.69 37.56
N PRO A 241 -12.01 -12.56 37.87
CA PRO A 241 -11.52 -12.34 39.22
C PRO A 241 -12.74 -12.34 40.15
N GLN A 242 -12.75 -13.27 41.10
CA GLN A 242 -13.75 -13.32 42.16
C GLN A 242 -13.77 -11.97 42.86
N THR A 243 -14.87 -11.23 42.75
CA THR A 243 -15.17 -10.09 43.61
C THR A 243 -15.47 -10.64 45.00
N SER A 244 -14.45 -10.73 45.85
CA SER A 244 -14.61 -10.83 47.30
C SER A 244 -14.59 -9.43 47.89
N GLU A 245 -15.75 -8.79 48.00
CA GLU A 245 -15.93 -7.71 48.96
C GLU A 245 -17.42 -7.64 49.33
N GLY A 246 -17.69 -8.01 50.59
CA GLY A 246 -19.03 -8.01 51.16
C GLY A 246 -19.59 -6.60 51.25
N TYR A 247 -20.83 -6.44 50.82
CA TYR A 247 -21.64 -5.29 51.18
C TYR A 247 -22.18 -5.48 52.61
N PRO A 248 -21.97 -4.54 53.54
CA PRO A 248 -22.80 -4.43 54.72
C PRO A 248 -24.14 -3.81 54.34
N ALA A 249 -25.21 -4.36 54.89
CA ALA A 249 -26.56 -3.85 54.77
C ALA A 249 -26.72 -2.49 55.47
N VAL A 250 -27.31 -1.52 54.76
CA VAL A 250 -28.05 -0.38 55.32
C VAL A 250 -29.27 -0.14 54.44
#